data_AF-A0A7S3T7W6-F1
#
_entry.id   AF-A0A7S3T7W6-F1
#
_cell.length_a   1.000
_cell.length_b   1.000
_cell.length_c   1.000
_cell.angle_alpha   90.00
_cell.angle_beta   90.00
_cell.angle_gamma   90.00
#
_symmetry.space_group_name_H-M   'P 1'
#
loop_
_entity.id
_entity.type
_entity.pdbx_description
1 polymer ?
#
loop_
_entity_poly.entity_id
_entity_poly.type
_entity_poly.pdbx_seq_one_letter_code
_entity_poly.pdbx_strand_id
1 'polypeptide(L)'
;KRHFYGSGESFLWQLEPIKGLPPLPSAQSGDEPPDHLVHCHRWSGENNYFLLSSKDYLAMGSGGHFGLWIDSELLHGSSGPSATFNNPPLCEKVPPPPDYHITGRGGTDHSAATDKRGTTTPSEELRVGEFVCDVLEVWGVDGHAIKRRNAELTRQGVSP
;
A
#
# COMPACT_ATOMS: atom_id res chain seq x y z
N LYS A 1 11.10 -21.04 -7.33
CA LYS A 1 9.61 -21.04 -7.38
C LYS A 1 9.15 -19.89 -6.50
N ARG A 2 8.34 -18.93 -7.00
CA ARG A 2 7.84 -17.82 -6.16
C ARG A 2 6.79 -18.38 -5.22
N HIS A 3 6.97 -18.21 -3.92
CA HIS A 3 6.03 -18.72 -2.92
C HIS A 3 5.35 -17.52 -2.27
N PHE A 4 4.07 -17.33 -2.62
CA PHE A 4 3.22 -16.35 -1.94
C PHE A 4 2.81 -16.90 -0.57
N TYR A 5 2.68 -16.00 0.40
CA TYR A 5 2.22 -16.30 1.75
C TYR A 5 1.23 -15.22 2.23
N GLY A 6 0.54 -15.48 3.34
CA GLY A 6 -0.48 -14.60 3.91
C GLY A 6 -1.86 -15.24 3.94
N SER A 7 -2.84 -14.48 4.43
CA SER A 7 -4.25 -14.87 4.52
C SER A 7 -5.15 -13.82 3.87
N GLY A 8 -6.43 -14.15 3.70
CA GLY A 8 -7.47 -13.22 3.24
C GLY A 8 -7.75 -12.04 4.19
N GLU A 9 -7.07 -11.98 5.34
CA GLU A 9 -7.09 -10.82 6.26
C GLU A 9 -6.11 -9.73 5.80
N SER A 10 -5.24 -10.02 4.85
CA SER A 10 -4.34 -9.01 4.26
C SER A 10 -5.15 -8.03 3.41
N PHE A 11 -4.80 -6.75 3.46
CA PHE A 11 -5.42 -5.70 2.65
C PHE A 11 -4.42 -4.56 2.39
N LEU A 12 -4.69 -3.77 1.36
CA LEU A 12 -3.97 -2.51 1.08
C LEU A 12 -4.85 -1.33 1.48
N TRP A 13 -4.23 -0.19 1.77
CA TRP A 13 -4.94 1.05 2.01
C TRP A 13 -4.10 2.26 1.58
N GLN A 14 -4.76 3.39 1.36
CA GLN A 14 -4.14 4.67 1.03
C GLN A 14 -4.90 5.82 1.69
N LEU A 15 -4.20 6.93 1.95
CA LEU A 15 -4.77 8.16 2.48
C LEU A 15 -4.93 9.20 1.37
N GLU A 16 -6.10 9.82 1.34
CA GLU A 16 -6.35 10.96 0.45
C GLU A 16 -6.61 12.22 1.30
N PRO A 17 -5.82 13.29 1.16
CA PRO A 17 -6.08 14.54 1.86
C PRO A 17 -7.46 15.11 1.51
N ILE A 18 -8.23 15.49 2.52
CA ILE A 18 -9.54 16.12 2.35
C ILE A 18 -9.31 17.58 1.94
N LYS A 19 -9.61 17.89 0.68
CA LYS A 19 -9.45 19.24 0.13
C LYS A 19 -10.59 20.16 0.60
N GLY A 20 -10.24 21.38 1.01
CA GLY A 20 -11.21 22.45 1.29
C GLY A 20 -11.82 22.44 2.69
N LEU A 21 -11.21 21.75 3.65
CA LEU A 21 -11.56 21.93 5.06
C LEU A 21 -11.28 23.38 5.49
N PRO A 22 -12.21 24.06 6.18
CA PRO A 22 -11.94 25.36 6.77
C PRO A 22 -10.81 25.23 7.82
N PRO A 23 -10.02 26.29 8.05
CA PRO A 23 -9.01 26.29 9.11
C PRO A 23 -9.69 25.96 10.44
N LEU A 24 -9.22 24.91 11.10
CA LEU A 24 -9.82 24.48 12.35
C LEU A 24 -9.59 25.55 13.42
N PRO A 25 -10.60 25.91 14.23
CA PRO A 25 -10.36 26.73 15.40
C PRO A 25 -9.33 26.00 16.25
N SER A 26 -8.21 26.67 16.54
CA SER A 26 -7.05 26.15 17.28
C SER A 26 -7.47 25.16 18.37
N ALA A 27 -7.25 23.87 18.12
CA ALA A 27 -7.76 22.78 18.95
C ALA A 27 -7.06 22.81 20.32
N GLN A 28 -7.79 23.20 21.36
CA GLN A 28 -7.35 23.01 22.76
C GLN A 28 -7.75 21.64 23.31
N SER A 29 -8.51 20.85 22.56
CA SER A 29 -8.89 19.47 22.88
C SER A 29 -8.41 18.56 21.76
N GLY A 30 -7.80 17.42 22.09
CA GLY A 30 -7.22 16.44 21.15
C GLY A 30 -8.21 15.72 20.22
N ASP A 31 -9.32 16.38 19.89
CA ASP A 31 -10.36 15.94 18.95
C ASP A 31 -10.26 16.79 17.67
N GLU A 32 -9.09 16.80 17.03
CA GLU A 32 -8.97 17.39 15.69
C GLU A 32 -9.74 16.49 14.69
N PRO A 33 -10.66 17.03 13.88
CA PRO A 33 -11.34 16.23 12.88
C PRO A 33 -10.33 15.66 11.87
N PRO A 34 -10.59 14.46 11.32
CA PRO A 34 -9.70 13.86 10.33
C PRO A 34 -9.52 14.77 9.12
N ASP A 35 -8.27 14.92 8.69
CA ASP A 35 -7.85 15.67 7.51
C ASP A 35 -7.59 14.76 6.29
N HIS A 36 -7.68 13.43 6.46
CA HIS A 36 -7.50 12.43 5.40
C HIS A 36 -8.65 11.40 5.34
N LEU A 37 -9.03 11.00 4.13
CA LEU A 37 -9.88 9.83 3.88
C LEU A 37 -9.02 8.57 3.80
N VAL A 38 -9.52 7.47 4.37
CA VAL A 38 -8.88 6.15 4.27
C VAL A 38 -9.61 5.31 3.23
N HIS A 39 -8.90 4.93 2.16
CA HIS A 39 -9.40 3.98 1.16
C HIS A 39 -8.85 2.59 1.47
N CYS A 40 -9.72 1.62 1.74
CA CYS A 40 -9.33 0.25 2.08
C CYS A 40 -9.66 -0.73 0.94
N HIS A 41 -8.64 -1.46 0.47
CA HIS A 41 -8.74 -2.48 -0.58
C HIS A 41 -8.54 -3.87 0.00
N ARG A 42 -9.66 -4.53 0.33
CA ARG A 42 -9.68 -5.87 0.91
C ARG A 42 -9.48 -6.94 -0.16
N TRP A 43 -9.19 -8.16 0.29
CA TRP A 43 -9.09 -9.32 -0.60
C TRP A 43 -10.34 -9.48 -1.47
N SER A 44 -10.14 -9.61 -2.79
CA SER A 44 -11.20 -9.74 -3.79
C SER A 44 -11.81 -11.15 -3.85
N GLY A 45 -11.10 -12.17 -3.33
CA GLY A 45 -11.47 -13.57 -3.51
C GLY A 45 -10.93 -14.22 -4.79
N GLU A 46 -10.34 -13.47 -5.72
CA GLU A 46 -9.96 -14.00 -7.05
C GLU A 46 -8.72 -14.90 -7.01
N ASN A 47 -7.76 -14.60 -6.13
CA ASN A 47 -6.54 -15.39 -5.96
C ASN A 47 -5.94 -15.22 -4.56
N ASN A 48 -4.93 -16.02 -4.21
CA ASN A 48 -4.28 -16.01 -2.89
C ASN A 48 -2.85 -15.42 -2.92
N TYR A 49 -2.57 -14.47 -3.82
CA TYR A 49 -1.24 -13.90 -4.02
C TYR A 49 -0.97 -12.69 -3.09
N PHE A 50 -1.12 -12.90 -1.78
CA PHE A 50 -1.16 -11.80 -0.80
C PHE A 50 0.18 -11.10 -0.59
N LEU A 51 1.22 -11.84 -0.18
CA LEU A 51 2.56 -11.31 0.04
C LEU A 51 3.60 -12.17 -0.67
N LEU A 52 4.62 -11.51 -1.19
CA LEU A 52 5.81 -12.13 -1.77
C LEU A 52 7.02 -11.31 -1.37
N SER A 53 8.05 -11.97 -0.85
CA SER A 53 9.33 -11.33 -0.55
C SER A 53 10.48 -12.17 -1.06
N SER A 54 11.57 -11.49 -1.42
CA SER A 54 12.89 -12.09 -1.64
C SER A 54 13.94 -11.23 -0.96
N LYS A 55 15.22 -11.53 -1.20
CA LYS A 55 16.31 -10.64 -0.79
C LYS A 55 16.33 -9.32 -1.56
N ASP A 56 15.61 -9.26 -2.67
CA ASP A 56 15.68 -8.18 -3.65
C ASP A 56 14.45 -7.25 -3.60
N TYR A 57 13.37 -7.69 -2.94
CA TYR A 57 12.13 -6.90 -2.83
C TYR A 57 11.14 -7.43 -1.78
N LEU A 58 10.20 -6.57 -1.42
CA LEU A 58 8.93 -6.89 -0.77
C LEU A 58 7.78 -6.50 -1.68
N ALA A 59 6.77 -7.36 -1.81
CA ALA A 59 5.61 -7.12 -2.64
C ALA A 59 4.31 -7.63 -2.00
N MET A 60 3.22 -6.93 -2.27
CA MET A 60 1.88 -7.27 -1.81
C MET A 60 0.85 -7.16 -2.94
N GLY A 61 0.00 -8.18 -3.05
CA GLY A 61 -1.06 -8.29 -4.06
C GLY A 61 -0.51 -8.54 -5.45
N SER A 62 -1.13 -9.42 -6.24
CA SER A 62 -0.71 -9.73 -7.61
C SER A 62 -1.90 -10.11 -8.52
N GLY A 63 -1.63 -10.82 -9.61
CA GLY A 63 -2.61 -11.16 -10.66
C GLY A 63 -2.63 -10.19 -11.83
N GLY A 64 -1.47 -9.61 -12.14
CA GLY A 64 -1.24 -8.59 -13.16
C GLY A 64 0.00 -7.79 -12.79
N HIS A 65 -0.20 -6.70 -12.05
CA HIS A 65 0.86 -5.94 -11.38
C HIS A 65 0.88 -6.23 -9.87
N PHE A 66 1.92 -5.76 -9.18
CA PHE A 66 1.92 -5.74 -7.73
C PHE A 66 1.10 -4.57 -7.21
N GLY A 67 0.24 -4.81 -6.21
CA GLY A 67 -0.52 -3.74 -5.55
C GLY A 67 0.42 -2.77 -4.83
N LEU A 68 1.46 -3.31 -4.21
CA LEU A 68 2.59 -2.57 -3.65
C LEU A 68 3.86 -3.38 -3.89
N TRP A 69 4.92 -2.73 -4.35
CA TRP A 69 6.25 -3.32 -4.49
C TRP A 69 7.29 -2.30 -4.00
N ILE A 70 8.30 -2.79 -3.30
CA ILE A 70 9.44 -1.99 -2.83
C ILE A 70 10.71 -2.81 -3.03
N ASP A 71 11.78 -2.16 -3.46
CA ASP A 71 13.09 -2.77 -3.66
C ASP A 71 13.76 -3.21 -2.33
N SER A 72 14.91 -3.89 -2.44
CA SER A 72 15.69 -4.37 -1.30
C SER A 72 16.31 -3.27 -0.44
N GLU A 73 16.47 -2.07 -1.00
CA GLU A 73 17.00 -0.92 -0.28
C GLU A 73 15.90 -0.16 0.47
N LEU A 74 14.63 -0.59 0.31
CA LEU A 74 13.44 0.04 0.86
C LEU A 74 13.31 1.50 0.42
N LEU A 75 13.84 1.84 -0.76
CA LEU A 75 13.95 3.22 -1.24
C LEU A 75 13.04 3.49 -2.44
N HIS A 76 13.00 2.58 -3.41
CA HIS A 76 12.15 2.75 -4.59
C HIS A 76 11.02 1.74 -4.57
N GLY A 77 9.84 2.20 -4.94
CA GLY A 77 8.67 1.37 -5.01
C GLY A 77 7.80 1.66 -6.22
N SER A 78 6.89 0.73 -6.47
CA SER A 78 5.85 0.90 -7.47
C SER A 78 4.52 0.35 -6.95
N SER A 79 3.43 0.88 -7.50
CA SER A 79 2.10 0.41 -7.22
C SER A 79 1.30 0.33 -8.51
N GLY A 80 0.75 -0.85 -8.77
CA GLY A 80 -0.11 -1.09 -9.90
C GLY A 80 -1.43 -1.72 -9.48
N PRO A 81 -2.30 -1.93 -10.46
CA PRO A 81 -3.56 -2.62 -10.24
C PRO A 81 -3.32 -4.11 -9.98
N SER A 82 -3.95 -4.65 -8.94
CA SER A 82 -3.84 -6.08 -8.60
C SER A 82 -5.21 -6.74 -8.53
N ALA A 83 -5.32 -7.93 -9.13
CA ALA A 83 -6.52 -8.75 -9.02
C ALA A 83 -6.76 -9.24 -7.59
N THR A 84 -5.69 -9.44 -6.79
CA THR A 84 -5.79 -9.91 -5.39
C THR A 84 -6.60 -8.97 -4.51
N PHE A 85 -6.46 -7.65 -4.68
CA PHE A 85 -7.17 -6.66 -3.87
C PHE A 85 -8.16 -5.80 -4.66
N ASN A 86 -8.23 -6.01 -5.99
CA ASN A 86 -8.95 -5.17 -6.93
C ASN A 86 -8.69 -3.67 -6.70
N ASN A 87 -7.43 -3.33 -6.39
CA ASN A 87 -7.01 -1.96 -6.10
C ASN A 87 -6.57 -1.27 -7.39
N PRO A 88 -6.78 0.06 -7.51
CA PRO A 88 -6.05 0.88 -8.47
C PRO A 88 -4.59 1.09 -7.99
N PRO A 89 -3.71 1.65 -8.83
CA PRO A 89 -2.44 2.21 -8.38
C PRO A 89 -2.63 3.12 -7.16
N LEU A 90 -1.84 2.89 -6.10
CA LEU A 90 -1.91 3.62 -4.83
C LEU A 90 -1.15 4.96 -4.86
N CYS A 91 -0.43 5.23 -5.95
CA CYS A 91 0.24 6.49 -6.18
C CYS A 91 0.08 6.88 -7.65
N GLU A 92 0.00 8.18 -7.89
CA GLU A 92 0.04 8.71 -9.24
C GLU A 92 1.47 8.68 -9.77
N LYS A 93 1.62 8.44 -11.08
CA LYS A 93 2.90 8.67 -11.74
C LYS A 93 3.18 10.17 -11.74
N VAL A 94 4.03 10.63 -10.85
CA VAL A 94 4.54 12.01 -10.90
C VAL A 94 5.38 12.12 -12.17
N PRO A 95 5.04 13.02 -13.13
CA PRO A 95 5.93 13.29 -14.25
C PRO A 95 7.26 13.76 -13.69
N PRO A 96 8.40 13.22 -14.17
CA PRO A 96 9.69 13.71 -13.73
C PRO A 96 9.77 15.23 -14.00
N PRO A 97 10.46 16.01 -13.16
CA PRO A 97 10.72 17.42 -13.42
C PRO A 97 11.27 17.62 -14.84
N PRO A 98 10.99 18.75 -15.52
CA PRO A 98 11.36 18.98 -16.93
C PRO A 98 12.85 18.81 -17.25
N ASP A 99 13.69 18.91 -16.22
CA ASP A 99 15.15 18.86 -16.22
C ASP A 99 15.73 17.50 -15.79
N TYR A 100 14.90 16.49 -15.52
CA TYR A 100 15.37 15.13 -15.24
C TYR A 100 15.74 14.39 -16.53
N HIS A 101 17.02 14.40 -16.88
CA HIS A 101 17.55 13.56 -17.95
C HIS A 101 17.59 12.09 -17.50
N ILE A 102 16.78 11.24 -18.14
CA ILE A 102 16.80 9.80 -17.93
C ILE A 102 18.15 9.26 -18.44
N THR A 103 19.13 9.11 -17.56
CA THR A 103 20.28 8.25 -17.82
C THR A 103 19.78 6.82 -17.75
N GLY A 104 19.63 6.18 -18.92
CA GLY A 104 19.08 4.83 -19.06
C GLY A 104 19.59 3.85 -18.01
N ARG A 105 18.74 3.55 -17.02
CA ARG A 105 18.78 2.30 -16.26
C ARG A 105 17.44 1.64 -16.49
N GLY A 106 17.51 0.47 -17.12
CA GLY A 106 16.39 -0.21 -17.76
C GLY A 106 15.19 -0.36 -16.83
N GLY A 107 14.02 -0.05 -17.38
CA GLY A 107 12.76 -0.51 -16.81
C GLY A 107 12.84 -2.02 -16.68
N THR A 108 12.96 -2.48 -15.44
CA THR A 108 12.66 -3.86 -15.11
C THR A 108 11.18 -4.03 -15.38
N ASP A 109 10.88 -4.79 -16.41
CA ASP A 109 9.57 -5.32 -16.74
C ASP A 109 9.07 -6.17 -15.55
N HIS A 110 8.47 -5.50 -14.56
CA HIS A 110 7.90 -6.12 -13.35
C HIS A 110 6.62 -6.92 -13.62
N SER A 111 6.42 -7.38 -14.86
CA SER A 111 5.29 -8.23 -15.24
C SER A 111 5.43 -9.59 -14.56
N ALA A 112 4.48 -9.92 -13.69
CA ALA A 112 4.37 -11.27 -13.14
C ALA A 112 3.72 -12.17 -14.21
N ALA A 113 4.52 -12.66 -15.15
CA ALA A 113 4.24 -13.74 -16.10
C ALA A 113 2.78 -13.87 -16.60
N THR A 114 2.46 -13.26 -17.75
CA THR A 114 1.17 -13.45 -18.44
C THR A 114 1.19 -14.64 -19.39
N ASP A 115 0.15 -15.50 -19.31
CA ASP A 115 -0.16 -16.54 -20.31
C ASP A 115 -0.32 -15.90 -21.70
N LYS A 116 0.27 -16.52 -22.71
CA LYS A 116 0.35 -16.01 -24.08
C LYS A 116 -0.88 -16.37 -24.88
N ARG A 117 -2.04 -15.78 -24.60
CA ARG A 117 -3.20 -15.85 -25.52
C ARG A 117 -4.03 -14.57 -25.52
N GLY A 118 -3.84 -13.78 -26.58
CA GLY A 118 -4.95 -13.20 -27.36
C GLY A 118 -5.54 -11.86 -26.90
N THR A 119 -5.23 -10.82 -27.67
CA THR A 119 -6.10 -9.68 -28.02
C THR A 119 -6.75 -8.88 -26.89
N THR A 120 -6.20 -7.70 -26.59
CA THR A 120 -6.94 -6.60 -25.94
C THR A 120 -6.62 -5.25 -26.59
N THR A 121 -7.70 -4.50 -26.81
CA THR A 121 -7.83 -3.13 -27.35
C THR A 121 -7.06 -2.08 -26.53
N PRO A 122 -6.66 -0.93 -27.12
CA PRO A 122 -5.88 0.13 -26.47
C PRO A 122 -6.72 1.04 -25.54
N SER A 123 -7.63 0.46 -24.76
CA SER A 123 -8.43 1.16 -23.76
C SER A 123 -7.88 0.80 -22.38
N GLU A 124 -7.36 1.81 -21.67
CA GLU A 124 -6.86 1.75 -20.30
C GLU A 124 -5.53 1.00 -20.12
N GLU A 125 -4.42 1.59 -20.58
CA GLU A 125 -3.11 1.30 -19.98
C GLU A 125 -3.19 1.67 -18.50
N LEU A 126 -3.55 0.70 -17.66
CA LEU A 126 -3.75 0.84 -16.23
C LEU A 126 -2.38 1.18 -15.61
N ARG A 127 -2.14 2.48 -15.44
CA ARG A 127 -0.80 3.06 -15.23
C ARG A 127 -0.20 2.56 -13.92
N VAL A 128 1.02 2.02 -13.95
CA VAL A 128 1.78 1.79 -12.72
C VAL A 128 2.29 3.14 -12.20
N GLY A 129 2.09 3.41 -10.93
CA GLY A 129 2.71 4.53 -10.21
C GLY A 129 4.08 4.11 -9.65
N GLU A 130 5.04 5.03 -9.65
CA GLU A 130 6.37 4.85 -9.07
C GLU A 130 6.55 5.88 -7.96
N PHE A 131 7.21 5.49 -6.87
CA PHE A 131 7.43 6.36 -5.71
C PHE A 131 8.81 6.14 -5.10
N VAL A 132 9.28 7.16 -4.38
CA VAL A 132 10.42 7.07 -3.47
C VAL A 132 9.86 6.96 -2.06
N CYS A 133 10.37 6.01 -1.29
CA CYS A 133 10.01 5.79 0.10
C CYS A 133 10.90 6.66 1.00
N ASP A 134 10.33 7.73 1.55
CA ASP A 134 11.05 8.58 2.50
C ASP A 134 11.18 7.93 3.88
N VAL A 135 10.11 7.30 4.36
CA VAL A 135 10.03 6.63 5.66
C VAL A 135 9.18 5.37 5.54
N LEU A 136 9.68 4.25 6.08
CA LEU A 136 8.92 3.02 6.26
C LEU A 136 8.73 2.74 7.75
N GLU A 137 7.47 2.66 8.17
CA GLU A 137 7.11 2.27 9.52
C GLU A 137 6.45 0.89 9.54
N VAL A 138 6.81 0.07 10.55
CA VAL A 138 6.22 -1.25 10.76
C VAL A 138 5.70 -1.34 12.19
N TRP A 139 4.39 -1.54 12.30
CA TRP A 139 3.68 -1.59 13.57
C TRP A 139 3.26 -3.01 13.91
N GLY A 140 3.26 -3.34 15.20
CA GLY A 140 2.83 -4.64 15.71
C GLY A 140 1.95 -4.48 16.95
N VAL A 141 1.02 -5.41 17.13
CA VAL A 141 0.07 -5.41 18.25
C VAL A 141 0.39 -6.55 19.20
N ASP A 142 0.80 -6.24 20.43
CA ASP A 142 0.97 -7.24 21.49
C ASP A 142 -0.31 -7.37 22.33
N GLY A 143 -1.09 -8.41 22.04
CA GLY A 143 -2.32 -8.71 22.77
C GLY A 143 -2.12 -8.98 24.27
N HIS A 144 -0.96 -9.46 24.70
CA HIS A 144 -0.67 -9.64 26.12
C HIS A 144 -0.39 -8.31 26.81
N ALA A 145 0.37 -7.43 26.18
CA ALA A 145 0.59 -6.07 26.68
C ALA A 145 -0.74 -5.30 26.78
N ILE A 146 -1.59 -5.38 25.76
CA ILE A 146 -2.93 -4.75 25.76
C ILE A 146 -3.78 -5.27 26.92
N LYS A 147 -3.90 -6.59 27.08
CA LYS A 147 -4.66 -7.19 28.18
C LYS A 147 -4.14 -6.76 29.56
N ARG A 148 -2.81 -6.71 29.74
CA ARG A 148 -2.18 -6.24 30.99
C ARG A 148 -2.52 -4.78 31.27
N ARG A 149 -2.39 -3.91 30.27
CA ARG A 149 -2.69 -2.48 30.41
C ARG A 149 -4.17 -2.24 30.72
N ASN A 150 -5.07 -2.93 30.03
CA ASN A 150 -6.51 -2.83 30.27
C ASN A 150 -6.89 -3.30 31.68
N ALA A 151 -6.28 -4.39 32.16
CA ALA A 151 -6.49 -4.87 33.53
C ALA A 151 -5.98 -3.88 34.59
N GLU A 152 -4.87 -3.19 34.33
CA GLU A 152 -4.35 -2.13 35.20
C GLU A 152 -5.29 -0.91 35.24
N LEU A 153 -5.77 -0.45 34.07
CA LEU A 153 -6.73 0.65 33.97
C LEU A 153 -8.03 0.33 34.70
N THR A 154 -8.54 -0.89 34.55
CA THR A 154 -9.73 -1.36 35.29
C THR A 154 -9.50 -1.35 36.80
N ARG A 155 -8.30 -1.74 37.28
CA ARG A 155 -7.94 -1.64 38.71
C ARG A 155 -7.86 -0.20 39.21
N GLN A 156 -7.54 0.75 38.33
CA GLN A 156 -7.51 2.18 38.61
C GLN A 156 -8.89 2.85 38.50
N GLY A 157 -9.96 2.07 38.27
CA GLY A 157 -11.32 2.60 38.13
C GLY A 157 -11.57 3.29 36.79
N VAL A 158 -10.64 3.18 35.84
CA VAL A 158 -10.79 3.69 34.48
C VAL A 158 -11.41 2.57 33.65
N SER A 159 -12.66 2.76 33.22
CA SER A 159 -13.27 1.85 32.25
C SER A 159 -12.56 2.01 30.90
N PRO A 160 -12.25 0.90 30.20
CA PRO A 160 -11.75 0.97 28.83
C PRO A 160 -12.78 1.60 27.88
#